data_AF-A0A0R0BN76-F1
#
_entry.id   AF-A0A0R0BN76-F1
#
_cell.length_a   1.000
_cell.length_b   1.000
_cell.length_c   1.000
_cell.angle_alpha   90.00
_cell.angle_beta   90.00
_cell.angle_gamma   90.00
#
_symmetry.space_group_name_H-M   'P 1'
#
loop_
_entity.id
_entity.type
_entity.pdbx_description
1 polymer ?
#
loop_
_entity_poly.entity_id
_entity_poly.type
_entity_poly.pdbx_seq_one_letter_code
_entity_poly.pdbx_strand_id
1 'polypeptide(L)'
;AGMPANPNPAQVINMSLGGGGACSTSGATQLAINGAVSRGTTVVVAAGNSNANAANFSPASCANVINVGANGITGARASYSNYGALVDIAGPGGGGGVDGNPNGYVWQAMSLSDTGPTDGALSYGGMAGTSMAAPHVAGVVALVQSALVANDQDPLTPAAMEQLLKDSARAFPVSIPSGTPIGAGIVDPVAALQAVLGGGTDPGEPGDTTATPLTNKVAVTGVSGGEKLYSFEAVAGKTLTIMTYGGSGDVSLHVKRGAEPTTTDFDAKSTRGGNSETVRFTAPVAGTYYIKLSGTYAGLSVVARQ
;
A
#
# COMPACT_ATOMS: atom_id res chain seq x y z
N ALA A 1 -33.04 19.87 19.95
CA ALA A 1 -33.16 18.55 19.29
C ALA A 1 -33.69 18.77 17.89
N GLY A 2 -33.08 18.24 16.82
CA GLY A 2 -33.40 18.76 15.48
C GLY A 2 -33.14 17.87 14.25
N MET A 3 -32.52 16.70 14.37
CA MET A 3 -32.39 15.77 13.24
C MET A 3 -32.82 14.36 13.66
N PRO A 4 -33.51 13.61 12.77
CA PRO A 4 -33.80 12.20 13.00
C PRO A 4 -32.52 11.41 13.29
N ALA A 5 -32.64 10.36 14.10
CA ALA A 5 -31.54 9.43 14.30
C ALA A 5 -31.18 8.76 12.96
N ASN A 6 -29.89 8.69 12.63
CA ASN A 6 -29.44 7.99 11.43
C ASN A 6 -29.53 6.47 11.66
N PRO A 7 -30.37 5.73 10.91
CA PRO A 7 -30.48 4.28 11.07
C PRO A 7 -29.25 3.51 10.57
N ASN A 8 -28.37 4.17 9.81
CA ASN A 8 -27.13 3.59 9.27
C ASN A 8 -25.92 4.43 9.73
N PRO A 9 -25.55 4.37 11.02
CA PRO A 9 -24.39 5.11 11.52
C PRO A 9 -23.11 4.64 10.82
N ALA A 10 -22.35 5.58 10.27
CA ALA A 10 -21.13 5.27 9.54
C ALA A 10 -20.00 4.88 10.50
N GLN A 11 -19.30 3.79 10.20
CA GLN A 11 -18.05 3.41 10.87
C GLN A 11 -16.85 4.22 10.34
N VAL A 12 -16.93 4.69 9.09
CA VAL A 12 -15.91 5.50 8.43
C VAL A 12 -16.57 6.69 7.75
N ILE A 13 -16.04 7.89 7.98
CA ILE A 13 -16.42 9.11 7.27
C ILE A 13 -15.23 9.55 6.43
N ASN A 14 -15.44 9.68 5.12
CA ASN A 14 -14.47 10.26 4.20
C ASN A 14 -14.84 11.72 3.89
N MET A 15 -13.91 12.65 4.12
CA MET A 15 -14.05 14.07 3.79
C MET A 15 -13.00 14.47 2.75
N SER A 16 -13.30 14.17 1.48
CA SER A 16 -12.53 14.62 0.31
C SER A 16 -12.77 16.11 -0.02
N LEU A 17 -12.68 16.96 0.98
CA LEU A 17 -13.01 18.39 0.94
C LEU A 17 -12.07 19.18 1.87
N GLY A 18 -12.10 20.50 1.74
CA GLY A 18 -11.41 21.38 2.68
C GLY A 18 -11.42 22.82 2.25
N GLY A 19 -10.86 23.67 3.10
CA GLY A 19 -10.65 25.09 2.85
C GLY A 19 -9.42 25.61 3.60
N GLY A 20 -8.99 26.82 3.24
CA GLY A 20 -7.91 27.51 3.95
C GLY A 20 -8.32 27.91 5.37
N GLY A 21 -7.35 27.91 6.27
CA GLY A 21 -7.51 28.18 7.71
C GLY A 21 -7.27 26.93 8.54
N ALA A 22 -6.52 27.10 9.64
CA ALA A 22 -6.31 26.05 10.62
C ALA A 22 -7.61 25.70 11.35
N CYS A 23 -7.78 24.44 11.74
CA CYS A 23 -8.93 23.98 12.48
C CYS A 23 -8.90 24.54 13.91
N SER A 24 -9.94 25.27 14.30
CA SER A 24 -10.10 25.75 15.68
C SER A 24 -10.54 24.62 16.59
N THR A 25 -9.86 24.45 17.73
CA THR A 25 -10.16 23.40 18.72
C THR A 25 -11.55 23.51 19.34
N SER A 26 -12.13 24.72 19.35
CA SER A 26 -13.50 25.01 19.81
C SER A 26 -14.48 25.26 18.65
N GLY A 27 -14.02 25.12 17.41
CA GLY A 27 -14.85 25.30 16.22
C GLY A 27 -15.84 24.15 16.02
N ALA A 28 -16.95 24.44 15.34
CA ALA A 28 -18.00 23.46 15.07
C ALA A 28 -17.46 22.19 14.37
N THR A 29 -16.50 22.33 13.45
CA THR A 29 -15.87 21.19 12.76
C THR A 29 -15.13 20.26 13.73
N GLN A 30 -14.30 20.79 14.63
CA GLN A 30 -13.57 19.98 15.61
C GLN A 30 -14.54 19.29 16.58
N LEU A 31 -15.56 20.01 17.07
CA LEU A 31 -16.57 19.43 17.96
C LEU A 31 -17.35 18.31 17.28
N ALA A 32 -17.68 18.46 16.00
CA ALA A 32 -18.35 17.43 15.21
C ALA A 32 -17.47 16.19 15.00
N ILE A 33 -16.18 16.39 14.67
CA ILE A 33 -15.18 15.31 14.54
C ILE A 33 -15.05 14.55 15.86
N ASN A 34 -14.86 15.25 16.98
CA ASN A 34 -14.77 14.63 18.30
C ASN A 34 -16.04 13.85 18.64
N GLY A 35 -17.21 14.39 18.30
CA GLY A 35 -18.48 13.70 18.45
C GLY A 35 -18.53 12.39 17.65
N ALA A 36 -18.11 12.40 16.39
CA ALA A 36 -18.05 11.19 15.55
C ALA A 36 -17.07 10.16 16.11
N VAL A 37 -15.84 10.57 16.44
CA VAL A 37 -14.79 9.69 16.98
C VAL A 37 -15.18 9.09 18.34
N SER A 38 -15.85 9.86 19.20
CA SER A 38 -16.36 9.34 20.48
C SER A 38 -17.41 8.23 20.34
N ARG A 39 -18.05 8.12 19.17
CA ARG A 39 -18.98 7.03 18.82
C ARG A 39 -18.30 5.90 18.05
N GLY A 40 -16.97 5.91 17.94
CA GLY A 40 -16.18 4.90 17.23
C GLY A 40 -16.06 5.12 15.72
N THR A 41 -16.53 6.25 15.17
CA THR A 41 -16.40 6.54 13.75
C THR A 41 -15.01 7.05 13.42
N THR A 42 -14.30 6.36 12.53
CA THR A 42 -13.02 6.84 11.99
C THR A 42 -13.26 7.93 10.95
N VAL A 43 -12.51 9.03 11.04
CA VAL A 43 -12.66 10.20 10.16
C VAL A 43 -11.40 10.34 9.31
N VAL A 44 -11.53 10.19 7.99
CA VAL A 44 -10.45 10.31 7.01
C VAL A 44 -10.64 11.60 6.22
N VAL A 45 -9.60 12.42 6.11
CA VAL A 45 -9.65 13.75 5.48
C VAL A 45 -8.57 13.93 4.44
N ALA A 46 -8.88 14.70 3.39
CA ALA A 46 -7.89 15.09 2.38
C ALA A 46 -6.99 16.23 2.90
N ALA A 47 -5.67 16.12 2.68
CA ALA A 47 -4.72 17.15 3.13
C ALA A 47 -4.86 18.50 2.39
N GLY A 48 -5.45 18.49 1.20
CA GLY A 48 -5.63 19.66 0.34
C GLY A 48 -4.65 19.70 -0.84
N ASN A 49 -4.94 20.55 -1.82
CA ASN A 49 -4.29 20.54 -3.14
C ASN A 49 -3.59 21.89 -3.46
N SER A 50 -2.96 22.52 -2.47
CA SER A 50 -2.38 23.86 -2.59
C SER A 50 -0.85 23.89 -2.55
N ASN A 51 -0.19 22.72 -2.57
CA ASN A 51 1.26 22.58 -2.39
C ASN A 51 1.78 23.40 -1.18
N ALA A 52 1.07 23.30 -0.06
CA ALA A 52 1.31 24.09 1.14
C ALA A 52 1.25 23.22 2.40
N ASN A 53 1.65 23.79 3.54
CA ASN A 53 1.60 23.09 4.82
C ASN A 53 0.14 22.81 5.22
N ALA A 54 -0.23 21.54 5.39
CA ALA A 54 -1.56 21.06 5.75
C ALA A 54 -2.08 21.64 7.08
N ALA A 55 -1.18 22.10 7.97
CA ALA A 55 -1.54 22.82 9.20
C ALA A 55 -2.40 24.08 8.96
N ASN A 56 -2.35 24.63 7.75
CA ASN A 56 -3.11 25.83 7.37
C ASN A 56 -4.45 25.52 6.68
N PHE A 57 -4.92 24.27 6.72
CA PHE A 57 -6.14 23.83 6.03
C PHE A 57 -7.05 23.04 6.98
N SER A 58 -8.36 23.23 6.84
CA SER A 58 -9.37 22.53 7.63
C SER A 58 -10.29 21.76 6.68
N PRO A 59 -10.65 20.50 6.99
CA PRO A 59 -10.43 19.79 8.25
C PRO A 59 -9.07 19.10 8.40
N ALA A 60 -8.14 19.24 7.44
CA ALA A 60 -6.83 18.57 7.46
C ALA A 60 -6.01 18.79 8.75
N SER A 61 -6.13 19.95 9.39
CA SER A 61 -5.44 20.30 10.63
C SER A 61 -6.24 20.04 11.91
N CYS A 62 -7.45 19.48 11.81
CA CYS A 62 -8.21 19.10 13.00
C CYS A 62 -7.54 17.93 13.74
N ALA A 63 -7.75 17.83 15.04
CA ALA A 63 -7.38 16.63 15.80
C ALA A 63 -8.37 15.49 15.54
N ASN A 64 -7.97 14.25 15.83
CA ASN A 64 -8.77 13.03 15.70
C ASN A 64 -9.24 12.75 14.25
N VAL A 65 -8.39 13.04 13.27
CA VAL A 65 -8.59 12.70 11.86
C VAL A 65 -7.37 11.99 11.32
N ILE A 66 -7.57 11.12 10.34
CA ILE A 66 -6.48 10.57 9.51
C ILE A 66 -6.34 11.50 8.31
N ASN A 67 -5.27 12.30 8.29
CA ASN A 67 -5.02 13.28 7.24
C ASN A 67 -4.19 12.69 6.11
N VAL A 68 -4.73 12.69 4.90
CA VAL A 68 -4.22 11.92 3.76
C VAL A 68 -3.59 12.81 2.69
N GLY A 69 -2.29 12.64 2.48
CA GLY A 69 -1.53 13.21 1.36
C GLY A 69 -1.71 12.42 0.07
N ALA A 70 -1.32 13.00 -1.07
CA ALA A 70 -1.42 12.37 -2.38
C ALA A 70 -0.04 12.00 -2.94
N ASN A 71 0.11 10.74 -3.35
CA ASN A 71 1.20 10.31 -4.22
C ASN A 71 0.72 10.10 -5.66
N GLY A 72 1.62 10.35 -6.61
CA GLY A 72 1.45 10.03 -8.02
C GLY A 72 1.84 8.58 -8.34
N ILE A 73 1.78 8.23 -9.63
CA ILE A 73 2.04 6.86 -10.14
C ILE A 73 3.46 6.36 -9.86
N THR A 74 4.44 7.27 -9.71
CA THR A 74 5.82 6.93 -9.35
C THR A 74 6.03 6.74 -7.85
N GLY A 75 4.99 6.96 -7.04
CA GLY A 75 5.08 7.03 -5.58
C GLY A 75 5.67 8.34 -5.04
N ALA A 76 6.08 9.27 -5.92
CA ALA A 76 6.44 10.63 -5.50
C ALA A 76 5.21 11.37 -4.97
N ARG A 77 5.43 12.35 -4.08
CA ARG A 77 4.39 13.32 -3.73
C ARG A 77 3.85 13.98 -4.99
N ALA A 78 2.53 13.95 -5.18
CA ALA A 78 1.90 14.67 -6.27
C ALA A 78 2.13 16.17 -6.09
N SER A 79 2.47 16.89 -7.16
CA SER A 79 2.96 18.28 -7.09
C SER A 79 2.03 19.23 -6.34
N TYR A 80 0.72 19.00 -6.43
CA TYR A 80 -0.32 19.79 -5.75
C TYR A 80 -0.55 19.42 -4.28
N SER A 81 -0.13 18.23 -3.82
CA SER A 81 -0.48 17.73 -2.48
C SER A 81 0.02 18.68 -1.41
N ASN A 82 -0.84 19.06 -0.47
CA ASN A 82 -0.37 19.62 0.78
C ASN A 82 0.50 18.60 1.54
N TYR A 83 1.35 19.13 2.41
CA TYR A 83 2.40 18.38 3.09
C TYR A 83 2.56 18.86 4.54
N GLY A 84 3.41 18.21 5.32
CA GLY A 84 3.79 18.65 6.67
C GLY A 84 3.53 17.59 7.73
N ALA A 85 3.86 17.93 8.97
CA ALA A 85 3.84 17.02 10.10
C ALA A 85 2.44 16.51 10.49
N LEU A 86 1.38 17.20 10.06
CA LEU A 86 0.00 16.78 10.30
C LEU A 86 -0.53 15.82 9.23
N VAL A 87 0.23 15.47 8.19
CA VAL A 87 -0.17 14.42 7.24
C VAL A 87 0.27 13.08 7.84
N ASP A 88 -0.69 12.18 8.04
CA ASP A 88 -0.45 10.88 8.68
C ASP A 88 0.07 9.84 7.70
N ILE A 89 -0.54 9.79 6.53
CA ILE A 89 -0.28 8.78 5.50
C ILE A 89 -0.59 9.33 4.11
N ALA A 90 -0.02 8.73 3.08
CA ALA A 90 -0.34 9.02 1.69
C ALA A 90 -1.20 7.92 1.06
N GLY A 91 -1.99 8.29 0.07
CA GLY A 91 -2.67 7.36 -0.82
C GLY A 91 -2.54 7.78 -2.29
N PRO A 92 -2.92 6.89 -3.22
CA PRO A 92 -2.95 7.21 -4.64
C PRO A 92 -3.89 8.39 -4.91
N GLY A 93 -3.32 9.57 -5.13
CA GLY A 93 -4.06 10.77 -5.49
C GLY A 93 -3.98 11.09 -6.97
N GLY A 94 -3.05 10.45 -7.68
CA GLY A 94 -2.79 10.70 -9.09
C GLY A 94 -2.03 12.00 -9.33
N GLY A 95 -1.85 12.35 -10.59
CA GLY A 95 -1.04 13.48 -11.02
C GLY A 95 -1.32 13.86 -12.46
N GLY A 96 -1.59 12.84 -13.30
CA GLY A 96 -2.06 13.06 -14.65
C GLY A 96 -1.19 14.05 -15.43
N GLY A 97 -1.85 14.94 -16.16
CA GLY A 97 -1.19 16.03 -16.87
C GLY A 97 -0.46 17.03 -15.97
N VAL A 98 -0.86 17.18 -14.70
CA VAL A 98 -0.20 18.08 -13.74
C VAL A 98 1.22 17.60 -13.44
N ASP A 99 1.40 16.29 -13.33
CA ASP A 99 2.71 15.66 -13.14
C ASP A 99 3.34 15.18 -14.46
N GLY A 100 2.80 15.61 -15.60
CA GLY A 100 3.32 15.29 -16.94
C GLY A 100 3.12 13.84 -17.39
N ASN A 101 2.32 13.04 -16.69
CA ASN A 101 2.04 11.65 -17.05
C ASN A 101 0.54 11.47 -17.40
N PRO A 102 0.17 11.32 -18.68
CA PRO A 102 -1.22 11.20 -19.10
C PRO A 102 -1.94 9.96 -18.53
N ASN A 103 -1.20 8.96 -18.06
CA ASN A 103 -1.75 7.74 -17.45
C ASN A 103 -1.78 7.78 -15.92
N GLY A 104 -1.32 8.89 -15.31
CA GLY A 104 -1.18 9.02 -13.86
C GLY A 104 -2.43 9.46 -13.11
N TYR A 105 -3.63 9.34 -13.70
CA TYR A 105 -4.88 9.72 -13.04
C TYR A 105 -5.46 8.58 -12.19
N VAL A 106 -6.25 8.93 -11.17
CA VAL A 106 -7.13 8.00 -10.48
C VAL A 106 -8.47 7.98 -11.20
N TRP A 107 -8.88 6.80 -11.66
CA TRP A 107 -10.16 6.60 -12.34
C TRP A 107 -11.30 6.49 -11.34
N GLN A 108 -12.40 7.17 -11.61
CA GLN A 108 -13.61 7.09 -10.80
C GLN A 108 -14.88 7.15 -11.65
N ALA A 109 -15.96 6.62 -11.10
CA ALA A 109 -17.29 6.79 -11.67
C ALA A 109 -17.70 8.26 -11.57
N MET A 110 -18.30 8.79 -12.63
CA MET A 110 -18.79 10.15 -12.73
C MET A 110 -20.25 10.12 -13.19
N SER A 111 -21.06 11.01 -12.61
CA SER A 111 -22.38 11.33 -13.17
C SER A 111 -22.22 12.46 -14.18
N LEU A 112 -22.75 12.28 -15.39
CA LEU A 112 -22.83 13.32 -16.41
C LEU A 112 -24.10 14.19 -16.26
N SER A 113 -24.80 14.08 -15.13
CA SER A 113 -25.97 14.90 -14.84
C SER A 113 -25.57 16.28 -14.33
N ASP A 114 -26.17 17.32 -14.90
CA ASP A 114 -26.03 18.69 -14.41
C ASP A 114 -26.94 18.99 -13.20
N THR A 115 -27.90 18.10 -12.88
CA THR A 115 -29.01 18.43 -11.96
C THR A 115 -29.23 17.44 -10.81
N GLY A 116 -28.65 16.23 -10.87
CA GLY A 116 -28.89 15.22 -9.84
C GLY A 116 -27.99 13.98 -9.97
N PRO A 117 -27.61 13.32 -8.87
CA PRO A 117 -26.63 12.23 -8.88
C PRO A 117 -27.10 10.99 -9.65
N THR A 118 -28.41 10.81 -9.86
CA THR A 118 -29.03 9.62 -10.48
C THR A 118 -29.56 9.84 -11.89
N ASP A 119 -29.64 11.07 -12.35
CA ASP A 119 -30.49 11.44 -13.49
C ASP A 119 -29.73 11.54 -14.81
N GLY A 120 -28.42 11.23 -14.80
CA GLY A 120 -27.54 11.33 -15.96
C GLY A 120 -26.81 10.02 -16.26
N ALA A 121 -26.25 9.95 -17.46
CA ALA A 121 -25.42 8.81 -17.85
C ALA A 121 -24.19 8.70 -16.93
N LEU A 122 -23.85 7.46 -16.57
CA LEU A 122 -22.63 7.15 -15.85
C LEU A 122 -21.45 7.09 -16.83
N SER A 123 -20.31 7.62 -16.41
CA SER A 123 -19.05 7.55 -17.14
C SER A 123 -17.90 7.24 -16.18
N TYR A 124 -16.73 6.94 -16.74
CA TYR A 124 -15.48 6.86 -15.99
C TYR A 124 -14.55 7.97 -16.44
N GLY A 125 -13.91 8.64 -15.49
CA GLY A 125 -12.96 9.71 -15.76
C GLY A 125 -11.77 9.67 -14.81
N GLY A 126 -10.62 10.07 -15.34
CA GLY A 126 -9.39 10.24 -14.57
C GLY A 126 -9.38 11.60 -13.88
N MET A 127 -9.13 11.62 -12.57
CA MET A 127 -8.93 12.83 -11.78
C MET A 127 -7.64 12.75 -10.97
N ALA A 128 -7.21 13.89 -10.44
CA ALA A 128 -6.09 13.98 -9.52
C ALA A 128 -6.46 14.84 -8.31
N GLY A 129 -6.03 14.43 -7.12
CA GLY A 129 -6.25 15.18 -5.88
C GLY A 129 -6.02 14.35 -4.62
N THR A 130 -5.74 15.02 -3.51
CA THR A 130 -5.89 14.41 -2.16
C THR A 130 -7.33 13.93 -1.91
N SER A 131 -8.30 14.54 -2.60
CA SER A 131 -9.68 14.06 -2.67
C SER A 131 -9.84 12.64 -3.24
N MET A 132 -8.89 12.18 -4.06
CA MET A 132 -8.83 10.80 -4.57
C MET A 132 -7.99 9.90 -3.66
N ALA A 133 -6.98 10.44 -2.97
CA ALA A 133 -6.18 9.68 -2.01
C ALA A 133 -6.98 9.30 -0.75
N ALA A 134 -7.73 10.25 -0.17
CA ALA A 134 -8.54 10.04 1.04
C ALA A 134 -9.51 8.84 0.95
N PRO A 135 -10.30 8.64 -0.13
CA PRO A 135 -11.21 7.51 -0.22
C PRO A 135 -10.50 6.17 -0.38
N HIS A 136 -9.27 6.12 -0.91
CA HIS A 136 -8.47 4.89 -0.89
C HIS A 136 -8.16 4.48 0.56
N VAL A 137 -7.71 5.43 1.39
CA VAL A 137 -7.43 5.19 2.82
C VAL A 137 -8.71 4.84 3.57
N ALA A 138 -9.82 5.55 3.33
CA ALA A 138 -11.11 5.22 3.93
C ALA A 138 -11.60 3.82 3.53
N GLY A 139 -11.33 3.38 2.30
CA GLY A 139 -11.57 2.01 1.85
C GLY A 139 -10.76 0.98 2.63
N VAL A 140 -9.47 1.25 2.89
CA VAL A 140 -8.63 0.36 3.72
C VAL A 140 -9.12 0.30 5.16
N VAL A 141 -9.54 1.43 5.76
CA VAL A 141 -10.17 1.44 7.08
C VAL A 141 -11.39 0.53 7.10
N ALA A 142 -12.29 0.65 6.12
CA ALA A 142 -13.48 -0.16 6.03
C ALA A 142 -13.15 -1.66 5.84
N LEU A 143 -12.13 -1.97 5.03
CA LEU A 143 -11.64 -3.33 4.81
C LEU A 143 -11.14 -3.97 6.11
N VAL A 144 -10.32 -3.25 6.88
CA VAL A 144 -9.81 -3.72 8.19
C VAL A 144 -10.96 -3.95 9.17
N GLN A 145 -11.89 -3.00 9.31
CA GLN A 145 -13.04 -3.17 10.21
C GLN A 145 -13.91 -4.36 9.81
N SER A 146 -14.17 -4.52 8.52
CA SER A 146 -14.94 -5.65 8.00
C SER A 146 -14.26 -6.98 8.28
N ALA A 147 -12.94 -7.05 8.15
CA ALA A 147 -12.18 -8.28 8.36
C ALA A 147 -12.18 -8.68 9.83
N LEU A 148 -12.00 -7.73 10.76
CA LEU A 148 -12.09 -7.98 12.20
C LEU A 148 -13.45 -8.54 12.58
N VAL A 149 -14.53 -7.88 12.15
CA VAL A 149 -15.90 -8.33 12.42
C VAL A 149 -16.16 -9.71 11.83
N ALA A 150 -15.66 -10.00 10.63
CA ALA A 150 -15.82 -11.31 10.00
C ALA A 150 -15.03 -12.44 10.71
N ASN A 151 -14.06 -12.10 11.56
CA ASN A 151 -13.27 -13.04 12.37
C ASN A 151 -13.66 -12.99 13.86
N ASP A 152 -14.87 -12.52 14.18
CA ASP A 152 -15.38 -12.39 15.56
C ASP A 152 -14.46 -11.55 16.47
N GLN A 153 -13.73 -10.58 15.90
CA GLN A 153 -12.91 -9.63 16.63
C GLN A 153 -13.60 -8.27 16.74
N ASP A 154 -13.32 -7.54 17.83
CA ASP A 154 -13.83 -6.20 18.03
C ASP A 154 -13.26 -5.23 16.96
N PRO A 155 -14.09 -4.33 16.39
CA PRO A 155 -13.60 -3.25 15.53
C PRO A 155 -12.55 -2.39 16.23
N LEU A 156 -11.55 -1.90 15.49
CA LEU A 156 -10.57 -0.97 16.05
C LEU A 156 -11.21 0.36 16.40
N THR A 157 -10.71 0.96 17.48
CA THR A 157 -10.97 2.39 17.75
C THR A 157 -10.35 3.27 16.66
N PRO A 158 -10.86 4.49 16.42
CA PRO A 158 -10.27 5.40 15.44
C PRO A 158 -8.77 5.66 15.65
N ALA A 159 -8.32 5.78 16.90
CA ALA A 159 -6.91 5.99 17.22
C ALA A 159 -6.05 4.74 16.92
N ALA A 160 -6.54 3.54 17.25
CA ALA A 160 -5.86 2.30 16.92
C ALA A 160 -5.78 2.06 15.40
N MET A 161 -6.83 2.45 14.67
CA MET A 161 -6.86 2.40 13.21
C MET A 161 -5.84 3.37 12.57
N GLU A 162 -5.74 4.61 13.06
CA GLU A 162 -4.74 5.56 12.58
C GLU A 162 -3.32 5.00 12.79
N GLN A 163 -3.04 4.46 13.99
CA GLN A 163 -1.75 3.89 14.31
C GLN A 163 -1.42 2.67 13.42
N LEU A 164 -2.38 1.75 13.24
CA LEU A 164 -2.24 0.61 12.34
C LEU A 164 -1.82 1.05 10.93
N LEU A 165 -2.54 2.04 10.36
CA LEU A 165 -2.26 2.52 9.00
C LEU A 165 -0.85 3.10 8.89
N LYS A 166 -0.37 3.81 9.92
CA LYS A 166 0.98 4.40 9.94
C LYS A 166 2.06 3.33 10.08
N ASP A 167 1.85 2.33 10.93
CA ASP A 167 2.80 1.24 11.17
C ASP A 167 2.88 0.26 9.99
N SER A 168 1.76 0.05 9.29
CA SER A 168 1.68 -0.82 8.13
C SER A 168 1.90 -0.09 6.79
N ALA A 169 2.25 1.20 6.81
CA ALA A 169 2.42 1.97 5.58
C ALA A 169 3.63 1.47 4.79
N ARG A 170 3.43 1.24 3.49
CA ARG A 170 4.54 0.90 2.59
C ARG A 170 5.43 2.13 2.38
N ALA A 171 6.75 1.93 2.48
CA ALA A 171 7.71 2.99 2.18
C ALA A 171 7.54 3.54 0.76
N PHE A 172 7.79 4.84 0.58
CA PHE A 172 7.77 5.46 -0.74
C PHE A 172 8.90 4.85 -1.61
N PRO A 173 8.61 4.47 -2.87
CA PRO A 173 9.62 3.93 -3.79
C PRO A 173 10.62 4.99 -4.28
N VAL A 174 10.42 6.25 -3.89
CA VAL A 174 11.29 7.39 -4.16
C VAL A 174 11.45 8.21 -2.88
N SER A 175 12.56 8.95 -2.78
CA SER A 175 12.78 9.83 -1.64
C SER A 175 11.78 11.00 -1.64
N ILE A 176 11.07 11.17 -0.52
CA ILE A 176 10.22 12.35 -0.29
C ILE A 176 11.09 13.45 0.34
N PRO A 177 11.14 14.67 -0.22
CA PRO A 177 11.89 15.77 0.36
C PRO A 177 11.45 16.04 1.80
N SER A 178 12.42 16.17 2.72
CA SER A 178 12.16 16.42 4.15
C SER A 178 11.40 17.72 4.42
N GLY A 179 11.48 18.70 3.51
CA GLY A 179 10.71 19.95 3.58
C GLY A 179 9.23 19.80 3.17
N THR A 180 8.85 18.70 2.52
CA THR A 180 7.46 18.44 2.08
C THR A 180 7.03 17.00 2.40
N PRO A 181 7.05 16.57 3.68
CA PRO A 181 6.66 15.22 4.05
C PRO A 181 5.15 14.99 3.83
N ILE A 182 4.77 13.76 3.50
CA ILE A 182 3.36 13.36 3.27
C ILE A 182 2.99 12.11 4.07
N GLY A 183 3.44 12.05 5.32
CA GLY A 183 3.12 10.97 6.25
C GLY A 183 4.09 9.80 6.25
N ALA A 184 3.69 8.73 6.92
CA ALA A 184 4.51 7.55 7.22
C ALA A 184 4.86 6.71 5.98
N GLY A 185 4.07 6.78 4.91
CA GLY A 185 4.22 5.98 3.72
C GLY A 185 2.96 5.99 2.87
N ILE A 186 2.87 5.08 1.90
CA ILE A 186 1.68 4.84 1.09
C ILE A 186 0.84 3.78 1.79
N VAL A 187 -0.48 4.01 1.90
CA VAL A 187 -1.41 3.03 2.46
C VAL A 187 -1.27 1.65 1.80
N ASP A 188 -1.18 0.61 2.63
CA ASP A 188 -1.03 -0.78 2.20
C ASP A 188 -2.13 -1.64 2.85
N PRO A 189 -3.16 -2.04 2.08
CA PRO A 189 -4.26 -2.83 2.62
C PRO A 189 -3.84 -4.24 3.05
N VAL A 190 -2.82 -4.81 2.42
CA VAL A 190 -2.37 -6.18 2.73
C VAL A 190 -1.64 -6.18 4.07
N ALA A 191 -0.66 -5.28 4.23
CA ALA A 191 0.07 -5.16 5.48
C ALA A 191 -0.85 -4.80 6.66
N ALA A 192 -1.83 -3.91 6.44
CA ALA A 192 -2.82 -3.55 7.47
C ALA A 192 -3.66 -4.75 7.92
N LEU A 193 -4.14 -5.58 6.98
CA LEU A 193 -4.92 -6.78 7.29
C LEU A 193 -4.07 -7.85 8.00
N GLN A 194 -2.84 -8.08 7.54
CA GLN A 194 -1.93 -9.05 8.15
C GLN A 194 -1.61 -8.71 9.61
N ALA A 195 -1.45 -7.42 9.91
CA ALA A 195 -1.15 -6.94 11.25
C ALA A 195 -2.30 -7.16 12.24
N VAL A 196 -3.57 -7.12 11.80
CA VAL A 196 -4.73 -7.25 12.72
C VAL A 196 -5.30 -8.66 12.83
N LEU A 197 -5.23 -9.47 11.78
CA LEU A 197 -5.80 -10.83 11.79
C LEU A 197 -4.85 -11.88 12.35
N GLY A 198 -3.65 -11.49 12.80
CA GLY A 198 -2.69 -12.40 13.41
C GLY A 198 -2.23 -13.49 12.46
N GLY A 199 -1.40 -13.14 11.47
CA GLY A 199 -0.50 -14.10 10.81
C GLY A 199 -1.14 -15.36 10.22
N GLY A 200 -2.37 -15.27 9.71
CA GLY A 200 -2.84 -16.20 8.70
C GLY A 200 -2.21 -15.80 7.36
N THR A 201 -1.14 -16.48 6.96
CA THR A 201 -0.69 -16.44 5.57
C THR A 201 -1.80 -17.00 4.68
N ASP A 202 -2.68 -16.13 4.18
CA ASP A 202 -3.59 -16.48 3.09
C ASP A 202 -2.72 -16.87 1.87
N PRO A 203 -2.92 -18.03 1.22
CA PRO A 203 -2.04 -18.56 0.16
C PRO A 203 -2.07 -17.79 -1.19
N GLY A 204 -2.37 -16.48 -1.18
CA GLY A 204 -2.83 -15.73 -2.34
C GLY A 204 -1.95 -14.61 -2.87
N GLU A 205 -1.08 -13.97 -2.09
CA GLU A 205 -0.11 -12.96 -2.57
C GLU A 205 0.91 -12.59 -1.45
N PRO A 206 2.08 -12.05 -1.84
CA PRO A 206 3.40 -12.35 -1.30
C PRO A 206 3.63 -11.76 0.09
N GLY A 207 3.62 -12.65 1.10
CA GLY A 207 3.84 -12.31 2.51
C GLY A 207 5.18 -11.62 2.79
N ASP A 208 5.12 -10.67 3.73
CA ASP A 208 6.23 -10.01 4.40
C ASP A 208 7.28 -11.00 4.93
N THR A 209 8.17 -11.33 4.03
CA THR A 209 9.52 -11.82 4.27
C THR A 209 10.35 -10.88 3.42
N THR A 210 11.29 -10.15 4.01
CA THR A 210 12.11 -9.12 3.33
C THR A 210 12.95 -9.74 2.20
N ALA A 211 12.31 -10.08 1.10
CA ALA A 211 12.89 -10.73 -0.06
C ALA A 211 13.58 -9.65 -0.90
N THR A 212 14.84 -9.90 -1.25
CA THR A 212 15.56 -8.96 -2.11
C THR A 212 15.05 -9.10 -3.55
N PRO A 213 14.53 -8.04 -4.19
CA PRO A 213 14.01 -8.14 -5.54
C PRO A 213 15.15 -8.38 -6.55
N LEU A 214 14.95 -9.33 -7.45
CA LEU A 214 15.83 -9.59 -8.59
C LEU A 214 15.33 -8.83 -9.82
N THR A 215 16.26 -8.14 -10.49
CA THR A 215 15.98 -7.54 -11.80
C THR A 215 16.27 -8.55 -12.91
N ASN A 216 15.39 -8.60 -13.92
CA ASN A 216 15.52 -9.54 -15.03
C ASN A 216 16.91 -9.45 -15.69
N LYS A 217 17.62 -10.59 -15.73
CA LYS A 217 18.98 -10.76 -16.29
C LYS A 217 20.10 -10.03 -15.54
N VAL A 218 19.83 -9.42 -14.38
CA VAL A 218 20.85 -8.80 -13.54
C VAL A 218 21.16 -9.74 -12.38
N ALA A 219 22.41 -10.16 -12.28
CA ALA A 219 22.85 -11.03 -11.20
C ALA A 219 23.14 -10.21 -9.93
N VAL A 220 22.70 -10.73 -8.78
CA VAL A 220 23.18 -10.29 -7.46
C VAL A 220 24.39 -11.15 -7.11
N THR A 221 25.54 -10.53 -6.90
CA THR A 221 26.82 -11.22 -6.70
C THR A 221 27.30 -11.12 -5.26
N GLY A 222 28.27 -11.97 -4.89
CA GLY A 222 28.87 -11.95 -3.54
C GLY A 222 27.98 -12.55 -2.45
N VAL A 223 26.93 -13.28 -2.81
CA VAL A 223 25.98 -13.86 -1.85
C VAL A 223 26.65 -14.97 -1.05
N SER A 224 26.54 -14.91 0.27
CA SER A 224 27.19 -15.84 1.19
C SER A 224 26.30 -16.18 2.39
N GLY A 225 26.42 -17.42 2.86
CA GLY A 225 25.89 -17.92 4.12
C GLY A 225 24.37 -18.11 4.19
N GLY A 226 23.92 -18.97 5.12
CA GLY A 226 22.57 -19.00 5.69
C GLY A 226 21.38 -19.08 4.73
N GLU A 227 20.20 -18.80 5.28
CA GLU A 227 18.98 -18.63 4.49
C GLU A 227 18.94 -17.22 3.90
N LYS A 228 18.66 -17.12 2.59
CA LYS A 228 18.43 -15.87 1.87
C LYS A 228 17.17 -15.98 1.04
N LEU A 229 16.40 -14.91 0.99
CA LEU A 229 15.16 -14.85 0.23
C LEU A 229 15.23 -13.74 -0.82
N TYR A 230 14.78 -14.07 -2.03
CA TYR A 230 14.67 -13.16 -3.16
C TYR A 230 13.28 -13.24 -3.77
N SER A 231 12.89 -12.19 -4.52
CA SER A 231 11.63 -12.16 -5.26
C SER A 231 11.88 -11.82 -6.74
N PHE A 232 11.03 -12.31 -7.62
CA PHE A 232 11.04 -11.99 -9.04
C PHE A 232 9.63 -11.95 -9.61
N GLU A 233 9.28 -10.84 -10.28
CA GLU A 233 8.00 -10.70 -10.98
C GLU A 233 8.03 -11.39 -12.34
N ALA A 234 7.30 -12.50 -12.46
CA ALA A 234 7.22 -13.26 -13.70
C ALA A 234 6.01 -12.84 -14.54
N VAL A 235 6.18 -12.82 -15.86
CA VAL A 235 5.08 -12.67 -16.82
C VAL A 235 4.69 -14.02 -17.43
N ALA A 236 3.42 -14.19 -17.81
CA ALA A 236 2.98 -15.39 -18.51
C ALA A 236 3.57 -15.50 -19.92
N GLY A 237 3.69 -16.72 -20.44
CA GLY A 237 4.06 -16.99 -21.84
C GLY A 237 5.56 -16.87 -22.17
N LYS A 238 6.43 -16.62 -21.18
CA LYS A 238 7.90 -16.65 -21.34
C LYS A 238 8.53 -17.56 -20.30
N THR A 239 9.50 -18.38 -20.69
CA THR A 239 10.22 -19.24 -19.74
C THR A 239 10.93 -18.41 -18.67
N LEU A 240 10.69 -18.73 -17.41
CA LEU A 240 11.46 -18.24 -16.26
C LEU A 240 12.58 -19.23 -15.94
N THR A 241 13.82 -18.75 -15.89
CA THR A 241 14.99 -19.52 -15.44
C THR A 241 15.65 -18.82 -14.26
N ILE A 242 15.85 -19.52 -13.16
CA ILE A 242 16.52 -19.03 -11.95
C ILE A 242 17.77 -19.88 -11.74
N MET A 243 18.90 -19.21 -11.53
CA MET A 243 20.20 -19.87 -11.44
C MET A 243 21.03 -19.31 -10.29
N THR A 244 21.79 -20.19 -9.64
CA THR A 244 22.98 -19.82 -8.86
C THR A 244 24.24 -20.28 -9.59
N TYR A 245 25.32 -19.51 -9.48
CA TYR A 245 26.62 -19.89 -10.05
C TYR A 245 27.77 -19.11 -9.41
N GLY A 246 28.98 -19.65 -9.53
CA GLY A 246 30.20 -19.05 -8.97
C GLY A 246 30.30 -19.23 -7.45
N GLY A 247 31.42 -18.80 -6.87
CA GLY A 247 31.69 -18.95 -5.44
C GLY A 247 32.11 -20.37 -5.04
N SER A 248 31.84 -20.74 -3.79
CA SER A 248 32.11 -22.08 -3.22
C SER A 248 30.99 -22.55 -2.28
N GLY A 249 31.05 -23.82 -1.86
CA GLY A 249 30.11 -24.43 -0.92
C GLY A 249 28.92 -25.11 -1.58
N ASP A 250 27.89 -25.38 -0.78
CA ASP A 250 26.69 -26.16 -1.14
C ASP A 250 25.42 -25.33 -0.89
N VAL A 251 24.65 -25.07 -1.95
CA VAL A 251 23.42 -24.27 -1.91
C VAL A 251 22.23 -25.07 -2.39
N SER A 252 21.14 -24.98 -1.65
CA SER A 252 19.83 -25.47 -2.05
C SER A 252 18.96 -24.30 -2.51
N LEU A 253 18.33 -24.47 -3.67
CA LEU A 253 17.45 -23.50 -4.31
C LEU A 253 16.00 -24.02 -4.27
N HIS A 254 15.10 -23.31 -3.59
CA HIS A 254 13.66 -23.59 -3.60
C HIS A 254 12.91 -22.37 -4.14
N VAL A 255 11.85 -22.60 -4.92
CA VAL A 255 11.08 -21.54 -5.58
C VAL A 255 9.59 -21.81 -5.42
N LYS A 256 8.80 -20.78 -5.07
CA LYS A 256 7.33 -20.85 -4.98
C LYS A 256 6.68 -19.52 -5.40
N ARG A 257 5.56 -19.57 -6.12
CA ARG A 257 4.77 -18.40 -6.49
C ARG A 257 3.89 -17.95 -5.32
N GLY A 258 3.86 -16.66 -5.05
CA GLY A 258 2.95 -16.03 -4.08
C GLY A 258 3.27 -16.22 -2.59
N ALA A 259 4.24 -17.07 -2.22
CA ALA A 259 4.66 -17.27 -0.83
C ALA A 259 6.13 -17.74 -0.71
N GLU A 260 6.77 -17.54 0.44
CA GLU A 260 8.11 -18.07 0.72
C GLU A 260 8.10 -19.61 0.65
N PRO A 261 9.01 -20.24 -0.13
CA PRO A 261 9.11 -21.70 -0.18
C PRO A 261 9.76 -22.27 1.10
N THR A 262 9.28 -23.44 1.52
CA THR A 262 9.89 -24.25 2.59
C THR A 262 10.58 -25.48 2.00
N THR A 263 11.23 -26.28 2.84
CA THR A 263 11.83 -27.56 2.41
C THR A 263 10.81 -28.61 1.99
N THR A 264 9.55 -28.45 2.41
CA THR A 264 8.44 -29.38 2.15
C THR A 264 7.32 -28.79 1.29
N ASP A 265 7.31 -27.47 1.07
CA ASP A 265 6.32 -26.77 0.24
C ASP A 265 7.02 -25.79 -0.72
N PHE A 266 7.05 -26.16 -2.01
CA PHE A 266 7.71 -25.41 -3.09
C PHE A 266 7.10 -25.82 -4.44
N ASP A 267 7.18 -24.93 -5.43
CA ASP A 267 6.75 -25.23 -6.80
C ASP A 267 7.87 -25.92 -7.61
N ALA A 268 9.12 -25.54 -7.34
CA ALA A 268 10.29 -26.17 -7.93
C ALA A 268 11.52 -26.02 -7.02
N LYS A 269 12.47 -26.94 -7.17
CA LYS A 269 13.74 -26.90 -6.44
C LYS A 269 14.89 -27.46 -7.25
N SER A 270 16.10 -27.08 -6.86
CA SER A 270 17.36 -27.70 -7.26
C SER A 270 18.27 -27.73 -6.04
N THR A 271 18.76 -28.92 -5.70
CA THR A 271 19.61 -29.16 -4.51
C THR A 271 20.76 -30.09 -4.89
N ARG A 272 21.42 -29.81 -6.02
CA ARG A 272 22.58 -30.58 -6.45
C ARG A 272 23.74 -30.25 -5.53
N GLY A 273 24.66 -31.20 -5.32
CA GLY A 273 25.85 -30.90 -4.52
C GLY A 273 26.67 -29.79 -5.19
N GLY A 274 26.90 -28.69 -4.48
CA GLY A 274 27.68 -27.55 -4.96
C GLY A 274 26.87 -26.25 -5.00
N ASN A 275 27.34 -25.27 -5.77
CA ASN A 275 26.76 -23.93 -5.82
C ASN A 275 26.06 -23.58 -7.14
N SER A 276 25.93 -24.55 -8.04
CA SER A 276 25.35 -24.36 -9.37
C SER A 276 23.98 -25.01 -9.48
N GLU A 277 22.98 -24.28 -9.02
CA GLU A 277 21.59 -24.69 -9.06
C GLU A 277 20.85 -24.05 -10.25
N THR A 278 19.87 -24.76 -10.79
CA THR A 278 19.02 -24.23 -11.85
C THR A 278 17.60 -24.74 -11.71
N VAL A 279 16.66 -23.81 -11.65
CA VAL A 279 15.21 -24.06 -11.72
C VAL A 279 14.67 -23.39 -12.98
N ARG A 280 13.82 -24.10 -13.72
CA ARG A 280 13.21 -23.60 -14.96
C ARG A 280 11.72 -23.88 -14.99
N PHE A 281 10.93 -22.83 -15.19
CA PHE A 281 9.50 -22.92 -15.50
C PHE A 281 9.34 -22.63 -17.00
N THR A 282 8.87 -23.62 -17.77
CA THR A 282 8.69 -23.47 -19.22
C THR A 282 7.55 -22.51 -19.57
N ALA A 283 6.47 -22.54 -18.79
CA ALA A 283 5.31 -21.66 -18.87
C ALA A 283 4.90 -21.20 -17.46
N PRO A 284 5.62 -20.24 -16.84
CA PRO A 284 5.23 -19.70 -15.56
C PRO A 284 3.88 -18.97 -15.67
N VAL A 285 3.10 -19.05 -14.59
CA VAL A 285 1.92 -18.18 -14.42
C VAL A 285 2.43 -16.80 -14.02
N ALA A 286 1.78 -15.74 -14.48
CA ALA A 286 2.16 -14.39 -14.06
C ALA A 286 2.03 -14.21 -12.55
N GLY A 287 2.94 -13.44 -11.94
CA GLY A 287 2.94 -13.10 -10.51
C GLY A 287 4.33 -13.19 -9.88
N THR A 288 4.40 -12.87 -8.58
CA THR A 288 5.64 -12.91 -7.81
C THR A 288 6.09 -14.34 -7.52
N TYR A 289 7.33 -14.67 -7.88
CA TYR A 289 8.02 -15.89 -7.47
C TYR A 289 9.03 -15.57 -6.38
N TYR A 290 8.97 -16.30 -5.28
CA TYR A 290 9.94 -16.27 -4.20
C TYR A 290 11.00 -17.34 -4.37
N ILE A 291 12.25 -16.96 -4.13
CA ILE A 291 13.43 -17.79 -4.32
C ILE A 291 14.20 -17.86 -3.01
N LYS A 292 14.18 -19.02 -2.35
CA LYS A 292 14.93 -19.27 -1.11
C LYS A 292 16.22 -20.02 -1.41
N LEU A 293 17.33 -19.44 -0.97
CA LEU A 293 18.62 -20.10 -0.89
C LEU A 293 18.83 -20.58 0.54
N SER A 294 19.33 -21.79 0.72
CA SER A 294 19.74 -22.33 2.01
C SER A 294 21.02 -23.17 1.87
N GLY A 295 21.75 -23.35 2.96
CA GLY A 295 22.99 -24.16 2.99
C GLY A 295 24.21 -23.37 3.45
N THR A 296 25.38 -23.88 3.08
CA THR A 296 26.68 -23.31 3.45
C THR A 296 27.47 -22.99 2.20
N TYR A 297 27.40 -21.73 1.77
CA TYR A 297 28.01 -21.25 0.53
C TYR A 297 28.61 -19.86 0.71
N ALA A 298 29.51 -19.46 -0.19
CA ALA A 298 30.16 -18.16 -0.16
C ALA A 298 30.44 -17.62 -1.56
N GLY A 299 30.23 -16.31 -1.75
CA GLY A 299 30.61 -15.58 -2.95
C GLY A 299 29.86 -15.97 -4.23
N LEU A 300 28.67 -16.57 -4.13
CA LEU A 300 27.90 -16.96 -5.32
C LEU A 300 27.17 -15.77 -5.95
N SER A 301 26.70 -15.99 -7.17
CA SER A 301 25.78 -15.11 -7.89
C SER A 301 24.42 -15.77 -8.06
N VAL A 302 23.34 -15.01 -7.85
CA VAL A 302 21.95 -15.43 -8.12
C VAL A 302 21.34 -14.56 -9.20
N VAL A 303 20.63 -15.16 -10.16
CA VAL A 303 19.98 -14.44 -11.25
C VAL A 303 18.66 -15.09 -11.64
N ALA A 304 17.66 -14.26 -11.94
CA ALA A 304 16.42 -14.66 -12.60
C ALA A 304 16.38 -14.10 -14.03
N ARG A 305 15.92 -14.91 -14.98
CA ARG A 305 15.90 -14.59 -16.41
C ARG A 305 14.57 -14.95 -17.03
N GLN A 306 13.99 -13.98 -17.74
CA GLN A 306 12.80 -14.11 -18.57
C GLN A 306 12.88 -13.25 -19.84
#